data_AF-A0A1G8SSH9-F1
#
_entry.id   AF-A0A1G8SSH9-F1
#
_cell.length_a   1.000
_cell.length_b   1.000
_cell.length_c   1.000
_cell.angle_alpha   90.00
_cell.angle_beta   90.00
_cell.angle_gamma   90.00
#
_symmetry.space_group_name_H-M   'P 1'
#
loop_
_entity.id
_entity.type
_entity.pdbx_description
1 polymer ?
#
loop_
_entity_poly.entity_id
_entity_poly.type
_entity_poly.pdbx_seq_one_letter_code
_entity_poly.pdbx_strand_id
1 'polypeptide(L)' 'MHRDDDGELIIDSGAGDDVKLLGCYSSSARATQRIAAAREMPGFREEPDCFFVSEYVVDRDEWTSGFETIGWEGTPS' A
#
# COMPACT_ATOMS: atom_id res chain seq x y z
N MET A 1 3.62 7.50 0.19
CA MET A 1 4.73 6.54 0.16
C MET A 1 5.81 7.21 -0.65
N HIS A 2 7.03 7.29 -0.13
CA HIS A 2 8.17 7.83 -0.88
C HIS A 2 9.31 6.82 -0.82
N ARG A 3 10.07 6.70 -1.90
CA ARG A 3 11.33 5.97 -1.86
C ARG A 3 12.38 6.90 -1.29
N ASP A 4 13.09 6.48 -0.25
CA ASP A 4 14.25 7.25 0.20
C ASP A 4 15.39 7.21 -0.82
N ASP A 5 16.49 7.91 -0.51
CA ASP A 5 17.68 7.95 -1.34
C ASP A 5 18.31 6.55 -1.56
N ASP A 6 17.99 5.58 -0.70
CA ASP A 6 18.42 4.18 -0.78
C ASP A 6 17.42 3.28 -1.55
N GLY A 7 16.29 3.85 -1.99
CA GLY A 7 15.27 3.18 -2.78
C GLY A 7 14.27 2.36 -1.97
N GLU A 8 14.32 2.43 -0.64
CA GLU A 8 13.42 1.73 0.27
C GLU A 8 12.09 2.45 0.38
N LEU A 9 11.00 1.67 0.41
CA LEU A 9 9.66 2.22 0.51
C LEU A 9 9.39 2.63 1.96
N ILE A 10 9.51 3.93 2.24
CA ILE A 10 9.11 4.48 3.53
C ILE A 10 7.60 4.77 3.49
N ILE A 11 6.88 4.04 4.34
CA ILE A 11 5.50 4.37 4.72
C ILE A 11 5.64 5.26 5.95
N ASP A 12 5.36 6.56 5.83
CA ASP A 12 5.29 7.42 7.00
C ASP A 12 4.07 6.99 7.83
N SER A 13 4.32 6.14 8.83
CA SER A 13 3.30 5.68 9.76
C SER A 13 2.85 6.80 10.71
N GLY A 14 3.46 7.99 10.64
CA GLY A 14 3.01 9.20 11.31
C GLY A 14 1.97 9.94 10.47
N ALA A 15 0.68 9.75 10.81
CA ALA A 15 -0.46 10.43 10.22
C ALA A 15 -0.77 10.10 8.74
N GLY A 16 -1.22 8.86 8.50
CA GLY A 16 -2.32 8.63 7.57
C GLY A 16 -1.97 8.64 6.08
N ASP A 17 -0.82 8.11 5.69
CA ASP A 17 -0.63 7.73 4.29
C ASP A 17 -1.19 6.33 4.05
N ASP A 18 -2.52 6.25 4.01
CA ASP A 18 -3.24 5.03 3.66
C ASP A 18 -2.78 4.55 2.27
N VAL A 19 -2.18 3.35 2.20
CA VAL A 19 -1.92 2.70 0.92
C VAL A 19 -3.26 2.57 0.17
N LYS A 20 -3.38 3.27 -0.95
CA LYS A 20 -4.60 3.25 -1.77
C LYS A 20 -4.54 2.09 -2.75
N LEU A 21 -5.55 1.22 -2.72
CA LEU A 21 -5.66 0.12 -3.65
C LEU A 21 -5.99 0.65 -5.06
N LEU A 22 -5.05 0.52 -5.99
CA LEU A 22 -5.29 0.84 -7.40
C LEU A 22 -6.15 -0.22 -8.11
N GLY A 23 -5.98 -1.49 -7.73
CA GLY A 23 -6.78 -2.61 -8.24
C GLY A 23 -6.17 -3.97 -7.89
N CYS A 24 -6.99 -5.02 -7.98
CA CYS A 24 -6.54 -6.41 -7.94
C CYS A 24 -6.51 -6.99 -9.36
N TYR A 25 -5.48 -7.77 -9.67
CA TYR A 25 -5.31 -8.44 -10.95
C TYR A 25 -5.00 -9.92 -10.75
N SER A 26 -5.57 -10.75 -11.62
CA SER A 26 -5.39 -12.22 -11.60
C SER A 26 -3.98 -12.69 -11.98
N SER A 27 -3.07 -11.77 -12.31
CA SER A 27 -1.69 -12.09 -12.69
C SER A 27 -0.79 -10.87 -12.48
N SER A 28 0.48 -11.11 -12.17
CA SER A 28 1.51 -10.07 -12.06
C SER A 28 1.62 -9.22 -13.34
N ALA A 29 1.62 -9.85 -14.52
CA ALA A 29 1.73 -9.14 -15.80
C ALA A 29 0.62 -8.07 -16.00
N ARG A 30 -0.61 -8.39 -15.61
CA ARG A 30 -1.74 -7.44 -15.68
C ARG A 30 -1.59 -6.31 -14.65
N ALA A 31 -1.07 -6.61 -13.46
CA ALA A 31 -0.77 -5.58 -12.46
C ALA A 31 0.32 -4.62 -12.96
N THR A 32 1.41 -5.15 -13.52
CA THR A 32 2.50 -4.33 -14.10
C THR A 32 2.00 -3.47 -15.27
N GLN A 33 1.16 -4.01 -16.16
CA GLN A 33 0.53 -3.24 -17.23
C GLN A 33 -0.35 -2.11 -16.68
N ARG A 34 -1.11 -2.36 -15.61
CA ARG A 34 -1.91 -1.32 -14.97
C ARG A 34 -1.03 -0.20 -14.39
N ILE A 35 0.07 -0.55 -13.73
CA ILE A 35 1.02 0.42 -13.17
C ILE A 35 1.60 1.28 -14.29
N ALA A 36 2.05 0.66 -15.39
CA ALA A 36 2.56 1.41 -16.55
C ALA A 36 1.53 2.42 -17.08
N ALA A 37 0.25 2.04 -17.17
CA ALA A 37 -0.81 2.97 -17.56
C ALA A 37 -1.12 4.04 -16.51
N ALA A 38 -0.98 3.73 -15.21
CA ALA A 38 -1.23 4.67 -14.12
C ALA A 38 -0.19 5.79 -14.08
N ARG A 39 1.08 5.45 -14.35
CA ARG A 39 2.21 6.38 -14.38
C ARG A 39 2.04 7.54 -15.38
N GLU A 40 1.18 7.38 -16.37
CA GLU A 40 0.89 8.43 -17.37
C GLU A 40 -0.30 9.32 -17.00
N MET A 41 -1.05 8.98 -15.94
CA MET A 41 -2.25 9.72 -15.56
C MET A 41 -1.90 11.01 -14.77
N PRO A 42 -2.66 12.11 -14.95
CA PRO A 42 -2.47 13.32 -14.15
C PRO A 42 -2.57 13.03 -12.64
N GLY A 43 -1.69 13.64 -11.85
CA GLY A 43 -1.57 13.38 -10.41
C GLY A 43 -0.66 12.19 -10.08
N PHE A 44 -0.67 11.13 -10.91
CA PHE A 44 0.18 9.95 -10.71
C PHE A 44 1.55 10.08 -11.38
N ARG A 45 1.64 10.78 -12.51
CA ARG A 45 2.90 11.00 -13.23
C ARG A 45 3.90 11.87 -12.47
N GLU A 46 3.43 12.63 -11.48
CA GLU A 46 4.23 13.46 -10.58
C GLU A 46 5.04 12.59 -9.60
N GLU A 47 4.59 11.35 -9.33
CA GLU A 47 5.23 10.40 -8.42
C GLU A 47 5.26 8.98 -9.05
N PRO A 48 5.99 8.75 -10.15
CA PRO A 48 5.90 7.50 -10.92
C PRO A 48 6.42 6.26 -10.18
N ASP A 49 7.18 6.44 -9.10
CA ASP A 49 7.76 5.36 -8.31
C ASP A 49 6.94 5.01 -7.06
N CYS A 50 5.78 5.65 -6.85
CA CYS A 50 4.89 5.39 -5.72
C CYS A 50 3.95 4.17 -5.91
N PHE A 51 4.28 3.27 -6.84
CA PHE A 51 3.49 2.06 -7.12
C PHE A 51 4.26 0.80 -6.76
N PHE A 52 3.57 -0.17 -6.17
CA PHE A 52 4.08 -1.52 -5.92
C PHE A 52 3.00 -2.57 -6.17
N VAL A 53 3.43 -3.83 -6.32
CA VAL A 53 2.55 -5.00 -6.44
C VAL A 53 2.78 -5.88 -5.22
N SER A 54 1.71 -6.27 -4.54
CA SER A 54 1.72 -7.34 -3.54
C SER A 54 0.88 -8.51 -4.05
N GLU A 55 1.39 -9.72 -3.89
CA GLU A 55 0.64 -10.93 -4.15
C GLU A 55 -0.26 -11.27 -2.95
N TYR A 56 -1.43 -11.84 -3.22
CA TYR A 56 -2.31 -12.39 -2.20
C TYR A 56 -3.08 -13.58 -2.75
N VAL A 57 -3.55 -14.45 -1.87
CA VAL A 57 -4.30 -15.65 -2.25
C VAL A 57 -5.79 -15.36 -2.18
N VAL A 58 -6.49 -15.62 -3.28
CA VAL A 58 -7.96 -15.52 -3.34
C VAL A 58 -8.57 -16.65 -2.53
N ASP A 59 -9.74 -16.39 -1.92
CA ASP A 59 -10.46 -17.33 -1.06
C ASP A 59 -9.67 -17.77 0.20
N ARG A 60 -8.78 -16.91 0.68
CA ARG A 60 -8.10 -17.06 1.97
C ARG A 60 -8.53 -15.94 2.92
N ASP A 61 -8.93 -16.33 4.12
CA ASP A 61 -9.19 -15.38 5.21
C ASP A 61 -7.86 -14.87 5.77
N GLU A 62 -7.60 -13.57 5.61
CA GLU A 62 -6.41 -12.90 6.19
C GLU A 62 -6.67 -12.41 7.62
N TRP A 63 -7.95 -12.18 7.97
CA TRP A 63 -8.36 -11.83 9.32
C TRP A 63 -9.09 -13.00 9.95
N THR A 64 -8.37 -13.83 10.70
CA THR A 64 -8.90 -15.06 11.30
C THR A 64 -9.46 -14.87 12.72
N SER A 65 -9.45 -13.64 13.24
CA SER A 65 -9.96 -13.26 14.55
C SER A 65 -10.91 -12.07 14.44
N GLY A 66 -11.65 -11.75 15.51
CA GLY A 66 -12.50 -10.56 15.55
C GLY A 66 -11.72 -9.28 15.86
N PHE A 67 -12.43 -8.17 16.08
CA PHE A 67 -11.83 -6.92 16.54
C PHE A 67 -11.19 -7.09 17.92
N GLU A 68 -9.92 -6.71 18.05
CA GLU A 68 -9.25 -6.61 19.35
C GLU A 68 -9.31 -5.17 19.87
N THR A 69 -9.72 -5.00 21.12
CA THR A 69 -9.65 -3.70 21.79
C THR A 69 -8.28 -3.57 22.43
N ILE A 70 -7.41 -2.76 21.84
CA ILE A 70 -6.11 -2.45 22.43
C ILE A 70 -6.34 -1.37 23.49
N GLY A 71 -6.16 -1.71 24.77
CA GLY A 71 -6.21 -0.73 25.85
C GLY A 71 -5.00 0.21 25.74
N TRP A 72 -5.26 1.49 25.45
CA TRP A 72 -4.20 2.51 25.49
C TRP A 72 -3.80 2.79 26.94
N GLU A 73 -2.67 2.24 27.38
CA GLU A 73 -2.03 2.65 28.63
C GLU A 73 -1.23 3.93 28.38
N GLY A 74 -1.93 5.06 28.35
CA GLY A 74 -1.27 6.36 28.32
C GLY A 74 -0.46 6.55 29.59
N THR A 75 0.85 6.69 29.49
CA THR A 75 1.65 7.25 30.58
C THR A 75 1.33 8.74 30.70
N PRO A 76 0.75 9.22 31.81
CA PRO A 76 0.65 10.65 32.04
C PRO A 76 2.04 11.17 32.42
N SER A 77 2.52 12.19 31.69
CA SER A 77 3.59 13.07 32.14
C SER A 77 3.08 14.10 33.12
#